data_AF-A0A1E1J895-F1
#
_entry.id   AF-A0A1E1J895-F1
#
_cell.length_a   1.000
_cell.length_b   1.000
_cell.length_c   1.000
_cell.angle_alpha   90.00
_cell.angle_beta   90.00
_cell.angle_gamma   90.00
#
_symmetry.space_group_name_H-M   'P 1'
#
loop_
_entity.id
_entity.type
_entity.pdbx_description
1 polymer ?
#
loop_
_entity_poly.entity_id
_entity_poly.type
_entity_poly.pdbx_seq_one_letter_code
_entity_poly.pdbx_strand_id
1 'polypeptide(L)'
;MPCNPRSYVSSTQPLVTAALLLLVCVLAVATGCASARKELPLNIPYPPIVQNALRCNVCSFIVENALIYVQGMRDEMSQHRLQLREDDVLDELEKLCVPFKDPGQWIRQVSLRVDETKPCRNAETSVIEAPRQVMKVALVEYYSKCGRTCDTVALLCEEWMDSGYMDDFPSYLVREANSGYNISSEEHRFAVFSQFCAPTPHCENIGSALHELSEELTKNSELREAIDADRPQEIKSEEREMEMMLHRLTREHGQSADVFSRDEVHRMKEAFLKGNREELKAIDPAAFDLTDSEFSMLQNYIRGEAPEEKEWEQQRGSSNPSDAEDL
;
A
#
# COMPACT_ATOMS: atom_id res chain seq x y z
N MET A 1 -41.87 -75.78 -10.19
CA MET A 1 -41.55 -74.35 -10.00
C MET A 1 -40.24 -74.26 -9.25
N PRO A 2 -39.22 -73.56 -9.78
CA PRO A 2 -37.83 -73.72 -9.37
C PRO A 2 -37.43 -72.81 -8.21
N CYS A 3 -36.44 -73.28 -7.46
CA CYS A 3 -35.76 -72.60 -6.36
C CYS A 3 -34.93 -71.40 -6.86
N ASN A 4 -34.96 -70.29 -6.11
CA ASN A 4 -34.13 -69.10 -6.35
C ASN A 4 -32.97 -69.09 -5.34
N PRO A 5 -31.70 -68.86 -5.76
CA PRO A 5 -30.56 -68.87 -4.87
C PRO A 5 -30.39 -67.52 -4.16
N ARG A 6 -30.01 -67.58 -2.87
CA ARG A 6 -29.57 -66.43 -2.07
C ARG A 6 -28.16 -66.03 -2.51
N SER A 7 -28.04 -64.84 -3.08
CA SER A 7 -26.74 -64.19 -3.34
C SER A 7 -26.17 -63.63 -2.02
N TYR A 8 -25.05 -64.19 -1.57
CA TYR A 8 -24.20 -63.58 -0.54
C TYR A 8 -23.44 -62.41 -1.18
N VAL A 9 -23.81 -61.17 -0.85
CA VAL A 9 -23.00 -59.99 -1.19
C VAL A 9 -21.97 -59.80 -0.09
N SER A 10 -20.70 -59.90 -0.47
CA SER A 10 -19.52 -59.79 0.39
C SER A 10 -19.47 -58.45 1.13
N SER A 11 -19.51 -58.50 2.46
CA SER A 11 -19.41 -57.37 3.39
C SER A 11 -17.94 -56.92 3.56
N THR A 12 -17.29 -56.55 2.46
CA THR A 12 -15.91 -56.02 2.48
C THR A 12 -15.73 -54.76 1.63
N GLN A 13 -16.72 -54.39 0.82
CA GLN A 13 -16.70 -53.18 0.01
C GLN A 13 -16.74 -51.83 0.78
N PRO A 14 -17.35 -51.67 1.98
CA PRO A 14 -17.46 -50.33 2.57
C PRO A 14 -16.16 -49.83 3.24
N LEU A 15 -15.22 -50.72 3.58
CA LEU A 15 -13.96 -50.34 4.22
C LEU A 15 -12.94 -49.81 3.22
N VAL A 16 -12.89 -50.38 2.03
CA VAL A 16 -11.94 -49.98 0.97
C VAL A 16 -12.31 -48.61 0.40
N THR A 17 -13.60 -48.34 0.23
CA THR A 17 -14.10 -47.04 -0.24
C THR A 17 -13.89 -45.93 0.79
N ALA A 18 -14.08 -46.22 2.09
CA ALA A 18 -13.80 -45.28 3.16
C ALA A 18 -12.30 -44.95 3.28
N ALA A 19 -11.42 -45.95 3.14
CA ALA A 19 -9.97 -45.75 3.15
C ALA A 19 -9.49 -44.93 1.95
N LEU A 20 -10.03 -45.16 0.75
CA LEU A 20 -9.73 -44.38 -0.44
C LEU A 20 -10.20 -42.92 -0.32
N LEU A 21 -11.40 -42.68 0.22
CA LEU A 21 -11.90 -41.32 0.46
C LEU A 21 -11.05 -40.57 1.49
N LEU A 22 -10.63 -41.23 2.56
CA LEU A 22 -9.71 -40.64 3.54
C LEU A 22 -8.37 -40.29 2.91
N LEU A 23 -7.82 -41.16 2.07
CA LEU A 23 -6.56 -40.92 1.37
C LEU A 23 -6.66 -39.71 0.41
N VAL A 24 -7.78 -39.59 -0.32
CA VAL A 24 -8.06 -38.44 -1.20
C VAL A 24 -8.22 -37.15 -0.39
N CYS A 25 -8.91 -37.18 0.75
CA CYS A 25 -9.02 -36.02 1.64
C CYS A 25 -7.66 -35.59 2.20
N VAL A 26 -6.82 -36.54 2.63
CA VAL A 26 -5.46 -36.24 3.13
C VAL A 26 -4.58 -35.67 2.03
N LEU A 27 -4.63 -36.23 0.82
CA LEU A 27 -3.91 -35.71 -0.35
C LEU A 27 -4.39 -34.31 -0.72
N ALA A 28 -5.70 -34.06 -0.73
CA ALA A 28 -6.27 -32.75 -1.05
C ALA A 28 -5.87 -31.66 -0.02
N VAL A 29 -5.85 -32.02 1.28
CA VAL A 29 -5.37 -31.12 2.34
C VAL A 29 -3.86 -30.87 2.21
N ALA A 30 -3.07 -31.91 1.95
CA ALA A 30 -1.63 -31.78 1.78
C ALA A 30 -1.26 -30.93 0.55
N THR A 31 -1.98 -31.07 -0.57
CA THR A 31 -1.77 -30.22 -1.77
C THR A 31 -2.33 -28.81 -1.61
N GLY A 32 -3.40 -28.64 -0.81
CA GLY A 32 -4.01 -27.33 -0.55
C GLY A 32 -3.21 -26.44 0.41
N CYS A 33 -2.32 -27.02 1.23
CA CYS A 33 -1.49 -26.27 2.17
C CYS A 33 -0.13 -25.80 1.61
N ALA A 34 0.22 -26.14 0.35
CA ALA A 34 1.55 -25.91 -0.19
C ALA A 34 1.73 -24.60 -1.00
N SER A 35 0.71 -23.75 -1.12
CA SER A 35 0.87 -22.47 -1.82
C SER A 35 -0.12 -21.42 -1.32
N ALA A 36 0.04 -21.00 -0.06
CA ALA A 36 -0.43 -19.70 0.36
C ALA A 36 0.70 -18.69 0.14
N ARG A 37 1.04 -18.41 -1.13
CA ARG A 37 1.67 -17.14 -1.47
C ARG A 37 0.70 -16.08 -0.97
N LYS A 38 1.05 -15.36 0.09
CA LYS A 38 0.28 -14.20 0.54
C LYS A 38 0.38 -13.18 -0.57
N GLU A 39 -0.59 -13.19 -1.48
CA GLU A 39 -0.91 -11.99 -2.24
C GLU A 39 -1.13 -10.89 -1.21
N LEU A 40 -0.34 -9.81 -1.28
CA LEU A 40 -0.63 -8.63 -0.46
C LEU A 40 -2.12 -8.31 -0.70
N PRO A 41 -2.94 -8.12 0.35
CA PRO A 41 -4.32 -7.71 0.15
C PRO A 41 -4.28 -6.38 -0.60
N LEU A 42 -4.61 -6.41 -1.89
CA LEU A 42 -4.80 -5.21 -2.68
C LEU A 42 -6.05 -4.55 -2.12
N ASN A 43 -5.91 -3.42 -1.40
CA ASN A 43 -7.11 -2.74 -0.96
C ASN A 43 -7.78 -2.16 -2.20
N ILE A 44 -8.99 -2.64 -2.48
CA ILE A 44 -9.78 -2.13 -3.60
C ILE A 44 -10.25 -0.72 -3.22
N PRO A 45 -10.02 0.32 -4.04
CA PRO A 45 -10.53 1.66 -3.78
C PRO A 45 -12.05 1.69 -3.56
N TYR A 46 -12.54 2.73 -2.89
CA TYR A 46 -13.97 2.93 -2.71
C TYR A 46 -14.71 3.16 -4.03
N PRO A 47 -16.01 2.81 -4.09
CA PRO A 47 -16.80 3.02 -5.30
C PRO A 47 -16.92 4.52 -5.66
N PRO A 48 -17.27 4.84 -6.92
CA PRO A 48 -17.33 6.22 -7.42
C PRO A 48 -18.16 7.19 -6.57
N ILE A 49 -19.23 6.71 -5.91
CA ILE A 49 -20.06 7.55 -5.06
C ILE A 49 -19.31 8.12 -3.85
N VAL A 50 -18.41 7.32 -3.24
CA VAL A 50 -17.53 7.80 -2.17
C VAL A 50 -16.43 8.68 -2.76
N GLN A 51 -15.84 8.26 -3.88
CA GLN A 51 -14.81 9.04 -4.57
C GLN A 51 -15.29 10.46 -4.89
N ASN A 52 -16.48 10.60 -5.47
CA ASN A 52 -17.07 11.90 -5.83
C ASN A 52 -17.27 12.81 -4.61
N ALA A 53 -17.66 12.25 -3.46
CA ALA A 53 -17.77 13.00 -2.21
C ALA A 53 -16.40 13.41 -1.63
N LEU A 54 -15.31 12.74 -2.00
CA LEU A 54 -13.95 13.02 -1.54
C LEU A 54 -13.16 13.94 -2.45
N ARG A 55 -13.43 13.95 -3.76
CA ARG A 55 -12.62 14.64 -4.78
C ARG A 55 -12.22 16.07 -4.41
N CYS A 56 -13.16 16.91 -3.97
CA CYS A 56 -12.84 18.28 -3.61
C CYS A 56 -11.97 18.38 -2.34
N ASN A 57 -12.20 17.51 -1.35
CA ASN A 57 -11.36 17.44 -0.15
C ASN A 57 -9.93 17.04 -0.52
N VAL A 58 -9.76 16.06 -1.42
CA VAL A 58 -8.44 15.64 -1.91
C VAL A 58 -7.72 16.80 -2.59
N CYS A 59 -8.40 17.60 -3.42
CA CYS A 59 -7.83 18.81 -4.00
C CYS A 59 -7.35 19.80 -2.93
N SER A 60 -8.17 20.03 -1.90
CA SER A 60 -7.80 20.89 -0.78
C SER A 60 -6.54 20.38 -0.06
N PHE A 61 -6.45 19.06 0.17
CA PHE A 61 -5.28 18.46 0.80
C PHE A 61 -4.03 18.52 -0.09
N ILE A 62 -4.16 18.35 -1.40
CA ILE A 62 -3.06 18.56 -2.36
C ILE A 62 -2.52 19.97 -2.23
N VAL A 63 -3.40 20.98 -2.32
CA VAL A 63 -3.00 22.40 -2.22
C VAL A 63 -2.30 22.68 -0.90
N GLU A 64 -2.89 22.24 0.22
CA GLU A 64 -2.32 22.44 1.54
C GLU A 64 -0.94 21.81 1.68
N ASN A 65 -0.80 20.53 1.33
CA ASN A 65 0.45 19.81 1.48
C ASN A 65 1.53 20.33 0.52
N ALA A 66 1.18 20.61 -0.74
CA ALA A 66 2.10 21.20 -1.70
C ALA A 66 2.67 22.54 -1.20
N LEU A 67 1.82 23.43 -0.67
CA LEU A 67 2.28 24.70 -0.12
C LEU A 67 3.21 24.53 1.09
N ILE A 68 2.90 23.58 1.98
CA ILE A 68 3.76 23.25 3.14
C ILE A 68 5.12 22.72 2.67
N TYR A 69 5.13 21.77 1.73
CA TYR A 69 6.36 21.17 1.22
C TYR A 69 7.23 22.19 0.48
N VAL A 70 6.65 22.96 -0.44
CA VAL A 70 7.36 23.98 -1.21
C VAL A 70 7.91 25.09 -0.30
N GLN A 71 7.15 25.51 0.72
CA GLN A 71 7.65 26.45 1.72
C GLN A 71 8.87 25.87 2.46
N GLY A 72 8.82 24.60 2.86
CA GLY A 72 9.94 23.91 3.49
C GLY A 72 11.19 23.85 2.59
N MET A 73 11.02 23.49 1.31
CA MET A 73 12.11 23.47 0.33
C MET A 73 12.73 24.86 0.14
N ARG A 74 11.90 25.90 0.03
CA ARG A 74 12.38 27.27 -0.06
C ARG A 74 13.20 27.65 1.18
N ASP A 75 12.72 27.31 2.36
CA ASP A 75 13.42 27.62 3.61
C ASP A 75 14.78 26.91 3.66
N GLU A 76 14.85 25.63 3.25
CA GLU A 76 16.10 24.87 3.14
C GLU A 76 17.06 25.46 2.10
N MET A 77 16.57 25.78 0.91
CA MET A 77 17.38 26.37 -0.17
C MET A 77 17.89 27.76 0.21
N SER A 78 17.08 28.54 0.93
CA SER A 78 17.46 29.88 1.41
C SER A 78 18.63 29.83 2.40
N GLN A 79 18.72 28.79 3.23
CA GLN A 79 19.86 28.57 4.13
C GLN A 79 21.17 28.38 3.34
N HIS A 80 21.07 27.81 2.14
CA HIS A 80 22.18 27.60 1.22
C HIS A 80 22.36 28.73 0.19
N ARG A 81 21.57 29.81 0.29
CA ARG A 81 21.53 30.95 -0.66
C ARG A 81 21.21 30.53 -2.10
N LEU A 82 20.46 29.45 -2.26
CA LEU A 82 19.94 28.97 -3.53
C LEU A 82 18.51 29.45 -3.73
N GLN A 83 18.09 29.56 -4.99
CA GLN A 83 16.70 29.83 -5.36
C GLN A 83 16.02 28.52 -5.74
N LEU A 84 14.74 28.42 -5.39
CA LEU A 84 13.93 27.27 -5.74
C LEU A 84 13.63 27.29 -7.24
N ARG A 85 13.91 26.18 -7.93
CA ARG A 85 13.63 26.02 -9.36
C ARG A 85 12.34 25.24 -9.55
N GLU A 86 11.79 25.35 -10.76
CA GLU A 86 10.58 24.61 -11.16
C GLU A 86 10.82 23.10 -11.19
N ASP A 87 11.96 22.65 -11.70
CA ASP A 87 12.34 21.23 -11.71
C ASP A 87 12.31 20.63 -10.29
N ASP A 88 12.80 21.37 -9.29
CA ASP A 88 12.81 20.90 -7.89
C ASP A 88 11.37 20.70 -7.36
N VAL A 89 10.45 21.61 -7.71
CA VAL A 89 9.05 21.54 -7.30
C VAL A 89 8.31 20.42 -8.03
N LEU A 90 8.56 20.25 -9.32
CA LEU A 90 7.96 19.18 -10.12
C LEU A 90 8.31 17.80 -9.54
N ASP A 91 9.59 17.56 -9.24
CA ASP A 91 10.06 16.30 -8.67
C ASP A 91 9.37 15.94 -7.35
N GLU A 92 9.04 16.94 -6.51
CA GLU A 92 8.33 16.72 -5.24
C GLU A 92 6.82 16.56 -5.43
N LEU A 93 6.22 17.28 -6.37
CA LEU A 93 4.80 17.14 -6.70
C LEU A 93 4.47 15.76 -7.29
N GLU A 94 5.36 15.17 -8.09
CA GLU A 94 5.21 13.78 -8.57
C GLU A 94 5.13 12.76 -7.43
N LYS A 95 5.74 13.06 -6.28
CA LYS A 95 5.76 12.20 -5.09
C LYS A 95 4.56 12.46 -4.17
N LEU A 96 3.82 13.56 -4.37
CA LEU A 96 2.74 14.00 -3.49
C LEU A 96 1.58 12.99 -3.43
N CYS A 97 1.38 12.23 -4.51
CA CYS A 97 0.33 11.21 -4.60
C CYS A 97 0.79 9.81 -4.20
N VAL A 98 2.05 9.64 -3.77
CA VAL A 98 2.61 8.35 -3.39
C VAL A 98 2.67 8.24 -1.86
N PRO A 99 1.78 7.45 -1.20
CA PRO A 99 1.65 7.45 0.27
C PRO A 99 2.90 7.04 1.06
N PHE A 100 3.86 6.41 0.39
CA PHE A 100 5.11 5.89 0.96
C PHE A 100 6.32 6.79 0.68
N LYS A 101 6.12 7.92 0.01
CA LYS A 101 7.13 8.99 -0.15
C LYS A 101 6.84 10.08 0.87
N ASP A 102 7.88 10.78 1.31
CA ASP A 102 7.74 11.83 2.33
C ASP A 102 6.66 12.85 1.93
N PRO A 103 6.69 13.45 0.72
CA PRO A 103 5.63 14.33 0.25
C PRO A 103 4.23 13.74 0.31
N GLY A 104 4.06 12.45 0.05
CA GLY A 104 2.74 11.80 0.00
C GLY A 104 2.27 11.18 1.32
N GLN A 105 3.06 11.22 2.41
CA GLN A 105 2.65 10.59 3.68
C GLN A 105 1.36 11.17 4.27
N TRP A 106 0.96 12.40 3.90
CA TRP A 106 -0.30 13.00 4.33
C TRP A 106 -1.52 12.16 3.96
N ILE A 107 -1.45 11.39 2.87
CA ILE A 107 -2.52 10.48 2.43
C ILE A 107 -2.85 9.48 3.54
N ARG A 108 -1.85 9.04 4.29
CA ARG A 108 -1.96 8.09 5.40
C ARG A 108 -2.56 8.71 6.67
N GLN A 109 -2.79 10.02 6.67
CA GLN A 109 -3.43 10.74 7.75
C GLN A 109 -4.92 11.00 7.45
N VAL A 110 -5.39 10.73 6.23
CA VAL A 110 -6.81 10.91 5.88
C VAL A 110 -7.65 9.81 6.53
N SER A 111 -8.70 10.21 7.23
CA SER A 111 -9.67 9.34 7.88
C SER A 111 -11.07 9.64 7.39
N LEU A 112 -11.81 8.58 7.07
CA LEU A 112 -13.24 8.61 6.80
C LEU A 112 -14.01 8.06 7.99
N ARG A 113 -15.13 8.68 8.32
CA ARG A 113 -16.08 8.21 9.35
C ARG A 113 -17.50 8.45 8.91
N VAL A 114 -18.42 7.56 9.27
CA VAL A 114 -19.85 7.76 9.06
C VAL A 114 -20.48 8.13 10.41
N ASP A 115 -21.12 9.30 10.45
CA ASP A 115 -21.85 9.79 11.61
C ASP A 115 -23.35 9.80 11.34
N GLU A 116 -24.15 9.61 12.39
CA GLU A 116 -25.60 9.79 12.34
C GLU A 116 -25.97 11.23 12.69
N THR A 117 -26.67 11.89 11.77
CA THR A 117 -27.29 13.18 12.06
C THR A 117 -28.57 12.97 12.87
N LYS A 118 -28.72 13.76 13.94
CA LYS A 118 -29.94 13.71 14.76
C LYS A 118 -31.12 14.21 13.93
N PRO A 119 -32.31 13.59 14.08
CA PRO A 119 -33.52 14.06 13.41
C PRO A 119 -33.80 15.51 13.83
N CYS A 120 -33.72 16.43 12.87
CA CYS A 120 -34.06 17.83 13.07
C CYS A 120 -35.55 18.04 12.76
N ARG A 121 -36.24 18.75 13.65
CA ARG A 121 -37.60 19.21 13.39
C ARG A 121 -37.49 20.50 12.60
N ASN A 122 -37.89 20.49 11.33
CA ASN A 122 -37.99 21.72 10.58
C ASN A 122 -39.03 22.63 11.25
N ALA A 123 -38.66 23.89 11.51
CA ALA A 123 -39.56 24.85 12.17
C ALA A 123 -40.76 25.21 11.28
N GLU A 124 -40.62 25.04 9.96
CA GLU A 124 -41.63 25.42 8.95
C GLU A 124 -42.53 24.26 8.53
N THR A 125 -42.12 23.01 8.74
CA THR A 125 -42.91 21.82 8.40
C THR A 125 -42.92 20.86 9.58
N SER A 126 -44.09 20.35 9.96
CA SER A 126 -44.25 19.36 11.05
C SER A 126 -43.66 17.97 10.72
N VAL A 127 -42.81 17.88 9.71
CA VAL A 127 -42.12 16.67 9.26
C VAL A 127 -40.85 16.51 10.10
N ILE A 128 -40.75 15.38 10.80
CA ILE A 128 -39.51 14.96 11.45
C ILE A 128 -38.66 14.33 10.32
N GLU A 129 -37.54 14.96 9.97
CA GLU A 129 -36.61 14.34 9.05
C GLU A 129 -36.01 13.08 9.70
N ALA A 130 -36.00 11.97 8.96
CA ALA A 130 -35.38 10.73 9.41
C ALA A 130 -33.87 10.96 9.65
N PRO A 131 -33.24 10.24 10.60
CA PRO A 131 -31.80 10.30 10.80
C PRO A 131 -31.08 9.95 9.50
N ARG A 132 -30.12 10.79 9.09
CA ARG A 132 -29.31 10.59 7.88
C ARG A 132 -27.89 10.23 8.25
N GLN A 133 -27.32 9.29 7.52
CA GLN A 133 -25.90 8.92 7.62
C GLN A 133 -25.08 9.94 6.83
N VAL A 134 -24.06 10.53 7.44
CA VAL A 134 -23.20 11.55 6.81
C VAL A 134 -21.74 11.12 6.96
N MET A 135 -21.02 11.06 5.83
CA MET A 135 -19.59 10.84 5.84
C MET A 135 -18.86 12.11 6.25
N LYS A 136 -17.91 11.99 7.17
CA LYS A 136 -16.94 13.02 7.55
C LYS A 136 -15.55 12.62 7.12
N VAL A 137 -14.81 13.60 6.61
CA VAL A 137 -13.41 13.50 6.24
C VAL A 137 -12.61 14.32 7.26
N ALA A 138 -11.55 13.75 7.80
CA ALA A 138 -10.66 14.44 8.74
C ALA A 138 -9.22 13.96 8.57
N LEU A 139 -8.27 14.76 9.05
CA LEU A 139 -6.88 14.35 9.20
C LEU A 139 -6.65 13.87 10.65
N VAL A 140 -5.96 12.74 10.81
CA VAL A 140 -5.46 12.28 12.11
C VAL A 140 -4.03 12.77 12.34
N GLU A 141 -3.63 12.92 13.60
CA GLU A 141 -2.31 13.45 13.99
C GLU A 141 -1.16 12.43 13.83
N TYR A 142 -1.46 11.21 13.39
CA TYR A 142 -0.49 10.12 13.24
C TYR A 142 -0.58 9.48 11.86
N TYR A 143 0.48 8.82 11.41
CA TYR A 143 0.45 8.03 10.19
C TYR A 143 -0.24 6.70 10.45
N SER A 144 -1.18 6.34 9.58
CA SER A 144 -1.89 5.06 9.66
C SER A 144 -1.40 4.04 8.64
N LYS A 145 -1.76 2.77 8.83
CA LYS A 145 -1.59 1.72 7.81
C LYS A 145 -2.42 2.08 6.57
N CYS A 146 -1.85 1.86 5.39
CA CYS A 146 -2.52 2.19 4.13
C CYS A 146 -3.63 1.15 3.84
N GLY A 147 -4.88 1.55 4.06
CA GLY A 147 -6.09 0.78 3.75
C GLY A 147 -6.82 1.29 2.51
N ARG A 148 -8.12 1.02 2.40
CA ARG A 148 -8.94 1.43 1.23
C ARG A 148 -9.00 2.95 1.07
N THR A 149 -9.06 3.69 2.18
CA THR A 149 -9.05 5.16 2.20
C THR A 149 -7.78 5.70 1.58
N CYS A 150 -6.63 5.16 1.97
CA CYS A 150 -5.32 5.56 1.46
C CYS A 150 -5.24 5.35 -0.06
N ASP A 151 -5.61 4.17 -0.55
CA ASP A 151 -5.61 3.87 -2.00
C ASP A 151 -6.62 4.72 -2.78
N THR A 152 -7.78 5.02 -2.18
CA THR A 152 -8.78 5.91 -2.79
C THR A 152 -8.27 7.34 -2.91
N VAL A 153 -7.64 7.86 -1.86
CA VAL A 153 -7.08 9.21 -1.85
C VAL A 153 -5.89 9.31 -2.80
N ALA A 154 -5.01 8.31 -2.84
CA ALA A 154 -3.90 8.26 -3.78
C ALA A 154 -4.39 8.28 -5.24
N LEU A 155 -5.37 7.45 -5.58
CA LEU A 155 -6.00 7.44 -6.91
C LEU A 155 -6.58 8.81 -7.28
N LEU A 156 -7.34 9.42 -6.37
CA LEU A 156 -7.92 10.74 -6.60
C LEU A 156 -6.85 11.83 -6.69
N CYS A 157 -5.73 11.66 -5.99
CA CYS A 157 -4.62 12.58 -6.06
C CYS A 157 -3.97 12.54 -7.44
N GLU A 158 -3.65 11.34 -7.94
CA GLU A 158 -3.10 11.16 -9.28
C GLU A 158 -4.04 11.77 -10.33
N GLU A 159 -5.34 11.51 -10.25
CA GLU A 159 -6.32 12.09 -11.18
C GLU A 159 -6.36 13.62 -11.14
N TRP A 160 -6.18 14.24 -9.97
CA TRP A 160 -6.09 15.69 -9.85
C TRP A 160 -4.80 16.25 -10.45
N MET A 161 -3.67 15.62 -10.16
CA MET A 161 -2.37 16.03 -10.69
C MET A 161 -2.28 15.87 -12.22
N ASP A 162 -2.97 14.86 -12.77
CA ASP A 162 -3.09 14.63 -14.22
C ASP A 162 -4.20 15.48 -14.88
N SER A 163 -4.98 16.23 -14.08
CA SER A 163 -6.06 17.06 -14.61
C SER A 163 -5.53 18.38 -15.17
N GLY A 164 -6.13 18.84 -16.28
CA GLY A 164 -5.81 20.15 -16.86
C GLY A 164 -6.09 21.35 -15.94
N TYR A 165 -6.74 21.14 -14.79
CA TYR A 165 -6.92 22.19 -13.78
C TYR A 165 -5.64 22.45 -12.99
N MET A 166 -4.73 21.47 -12.89
CA MET A 166 -3.49 21.54 -12.12
C MET A 166 -2.24 21.76 -12.98
N ASP A 167 -2.37 21.88 -14.31
CA ASP A 167 -1.22 22.06 -15.23
C ASP A 167 -0.32 23.23 -14.83
N ASP A 168 -0.92 24.37 -14.46
CA ASP A 168 -0.18 25.59 -14.08
C ASP A 168 0.25 25.59 -12.59
N PHE A 169 -0.16 24.59 -11.80
CA PHE A 169 0.04 24.57 -10.35
C PHE A 169 1.53 24.56 -9.94
N PRO A 170 2.43 23.77 -10.55
CA PRO A 170 3.85 23.80 -10.21
C PRO A 170 4.49 25.17 -10.45
N SER A 171 4.25 25.75 -11.63
CA SER A 171 4.78 27.07 -12.00
C SER A 171 4.25 28.18 -11.07
N TYR A 172 2.99 28.06 -10.65
CA TYR A 172 2.39 28.94 -9.66
C TYR A 172 3.12 28.84 -8.31
N LEU A 173 3.30 27.63 -7.78
CA LEU A 173 3.97 27.40 -6.49
C LEU A 173 5.38 27.98 -6.45
N VAL A 174 6.17 27.82 -7.53
CA VAL A 174 7.52 28.37 -7.65
C VAL A 174 7.50 29.89 -7.59
N ARG A 175 6.56 30.52 -8.30
CA ARG A 175 6.41 31.99 -8.31
C ARG A 175 6.05 32.51 -6.94
N GLU A 176 5.08 31.88 -6.27
CA GLU A 176 4.67 32.27 -4.92
C GLU A 176 5.81 32.03 -3.92
N ALA A 177 6.56 30.93 -4.00
CA ALA A 177 7.69 30.66 -3.11
C ALA A 177 8.79 31.72 -3.25
N ASN A 178 9.08 32.15 -4.47
CA ASN A 178 10.11 33.16 -4.75
C ASN A 178 9.69 34.61 -4.44
N SER A 179 8.41 34.84 -4.15
CA SER A 179 7.86 36.18 -3.86
C SER A 179 8.30 36.76 -2.50
N GLY A 180 8.76 35.91 -1.57
CA GLY A 180 9.24 36.33 -0.27
C GLY A 180 8.27 36.14 0.91
N TYR A 181 6.96 35.97 0.71
CA TYR A 181 6.00 35.75 1.82
C TYR A 181 5.85 34.29 2.21
N ASN A 182 5.29 34.03 3.40
CA ASN A 182 4.92 32.67 3.81
C ASN A 182 3.72 32.19 2.98
N ILE A 183 3.96 31.24 2.07
CA ILE A 183 2.92 30.69 1.19
C ILE A 183 2.06 29.62 1.90
N SER A 184 2.46 29.15 3.08
CA SER A 184 1.70 28.15 3.83
C SER A 184 0.63 28.75 4.77
N SER A 185 0.38 30.06 4.70
CA SER A 185 -0.65 30.71 5.55
C SER A 185 -2.06 30.23 5.21
N GLU A 186 -3.00 30.33 6.14
CA GLU A 186 -4.39 29.93 5.92
C GLU A 186 -5.06 30.75 4.81
N GLU A 187 -4.83 32.07 4.78
CA GLU A 187 -5.41 32.95 3.77
C GLU A 187 -4.86 32.63 2.37
N HIS A 188 -3.57 32.31 2.28
CA HIS A 188 -2.95 31.94 1.03
C HIS A 188 -3.45 30.57 0.56
N ARG A 189 -3.49 29.56 1.44
CA ARG A 189 -4.07 28.24 1.14
C ARG A 189 -5.50 28.36 0.59
N PHE A 190 -6.34 29.19 1.21
CA PHE A 190 -7.70 29.43 0.73
C PHE A 190 -7.73 30.11 -0.65
N ALA A 191 -6.85 31.08 -0.91
CA ALA A 191 -6.74 31.74 -2.21
C ALA A 191 -6.34 30.75 -3.32
N VAL A 192 -5.35 29.90 -3.05
CA VAL A 192 -4.89 28.87 -3.99
C VAL A 192 -5.98 27.82 -4.22
N PHE A 193 -6.65 27.36 -3.16
CA PHE A 193 -7.81 26.47 -3.29
C PHE A 193 -8.91 27.11 -4.16
N SER A 194 -9.21 28.39 -3.95
CA SER A 194 -10.23 29.11 -4.71
C SER A 194 -9.87 29.26 -6.19
N GLN A 195 -8.58 29.22 -6.52
CA GLN A 195 -8.09 29.31 -7.89
C GLN A 195 -8.08 27.96 -8.60
N PHE A 196 -7.57 26.90 -7.96
CA PHE A 196 -7.31 25.61 -8.60
C PHE A 196 -8.40 24.56 -8.33
N CYS A 197 -9.01 24.57 -7.15
CA CYS A 197 -9.98 23.55 -6.75
C CYS A 197 -11.43 24.01 -6.89
N ALA A 198 -11.77 25.16 -6.28
CA ALA A 198 -13.16 25.63 -6.16
C ALA A 198 -13.91 25.77 -7.50
N PRO A 199 -13.30 26.26 -8.61
CA PRO A 199 -14.00 26.42 -9.89
C PRO A 199 -14.28 25.11 -10.62
N THR A 200 -13.83 23.98 -10.09
CA THR A 200 -14.00 22.69 -10.76
C THR A 200 -15.38 22.11 -10.51
N PRO A 201 -15.92 21.30 -11.46
CA PRO A 201 -17.19 20.62 -11.27
C PRO A 201 -17.24 19.74 -10.02
N HIS A 202 -16.10 19.22 -9.57
CA HIS A 202 -15.99 18.40 -8.37
C HIS A 202 -16.23 19.18 -7.08
N CYS A 203 -15.76 20.44 -7.01
CA CYS A 203 -15.98 21.30 -5.86
C CYS A 203 -17.31 22.05 -5.93
N GLU A 204 -17.74 22.50 -7.12
CA GLU A 204 -19.04 23.16 -7.30
C GLU A 204 -20.22 22.26 -6.92
N ASN A 205 -20.14 20.97 -7.26
CA ASN A 205 -21.22 20.00 -7.04
C ASN A 205 -21.06 19.15 -5.78
N ILE A 206 -20.17 19.53 -4.85
CA ILE A 206 -19.91 18.72 -3.65
C ILE A 206 -21.17 18.48 -2.80
N GLY A 207 -22.09 19.45 -2.74
CA GLY A 207 -23.36 19.30 -2.05
C GLY A 207 -24.22 18.16 -2.61
N SER A 208 -24.25 18.00 -3.94
CA SER A 208 -24.96 16.90 -4.60
C SER A 208 -24.28 15.56 -4.33
N ALA A 209 -22.95 15.50 -4.47
CA ALA A 209 -22.20 14.27 -4.22
C ALA A 209 -22.34 13.77 -2.77
N LEU A 210 -22.31 14.69 -1.80
CA LEU A 210 -22.53 14.36 -0.39
C LEU A 210 -23.97 13.91 -0.11
N HIS A 211 -24.95 14.52 -0.78
CA HIS A 211 -26.35 14.12 -0.66
C HIS A 211 -26.58 12.71 -1.22
N GLU A 212 -26.08 12.43 -2.43
CA GLU A 212 -26.13 11.11 -3.05
C GLU A 212 -25.47 10.04 -2.17
N LEU A 213 -24.27 10.32 -1.64
CA LEU A 213 -23.58 9.42 -0.72
C LEU A 213 -24.40 9.19 0.56
N SER A 214 -25.01 10.23 1.13
CA SER A 214 -25.84 10.10 2.33
C SER A 214 -27.04 9.18 2.12
N GLU A 215 -27.68 9.26 0.95
CA GLU A 215 -28.74 8.33 0.58
C GLU A 215 -28.23 6.91 0.43
N GLU A 216 -27.08 6.73 -0.23
CA GLU A 216 -26.50 5.41 -0.44
C GLU A 216 -26.09 4.75 0.87
N LEU A 217 -25.44 5.49 1.78
CA LEU A 217 -25.05 4.98 3.11
C LEU A 217 -26.27 4.57 3.97
N THR A 218 -27.44 5.14 3.70
CA THR A 218 -28.69 4.75 4.37
C THR A 218 -29.26 3.45 3.81
N LYS A 219 -29.07 3.20 2.50
CA LYS A 219 -29.59 2.01 1.79
C LYS A 219 -28.63 0.82 1.86
N ASN A 220 -27.33 1.08 1.91
CA ASN A 220 -26.26 0.11 1.73
C ASN A 220 -25.45 -0.04 3.03
N SER A 221 -25.84 -1.01 3.86
CA SER A 221 -25.15 -1.29 5.12
C SER A 221 -23.72 -1.82 4.92
N GLU A 222 -23.47 -2.55 3.84
CA GLU A 222 -22.14 -3.10 3.53
C GLU A 222 -21.12 -1.98 3.25
N LEU A 223 -21.52 -0.95 2.49
CA LEU A 223 -20.67 0.21 2.23
C LEU A 223 -20.34 0.96 3.53
N ARG A 224 -21.33 1.13 4.42
CA ARG A 224 -21.13 1.74 5.73
C ARG A 224 -20.16 0.92 6.57
N GLU A 225 -20.40 -0.38 6.69
CA GLU A 225 -19.52 -1.31 7.43
C GLU A 225 -18.10 -1.32 6.87
N ALA A 226 -17.93 -1.21 5.55
CA ALA A 226 -16.62 -1.11 4.93
C ALA A 226 -15.89 0.18 5.33
N ILE A 227 -16.57 1.34 5.31
CA ILE A 227 -15.99 2.61 5.75
C ILE A 227 -15.66 2.57 7.25
N ASP A 228 -16.53 1.98 8.07
CA ASP A 228 -16.30 1.83 9.50
C ASP A 228 -15.18 0.85 9.84
N ALA A 229 -14.96 -0.18 9.03
CA ALA A 229 -13.89 -1.16 9.22
C ALA A 229 -12.52 -0.59 8.84
N ASP A 230 -12.46 0.33 7.88
CA ASP A 230 -11.25 0.99 7.39
C ASP A 230 -10.78 2.15 8.28
N ARG A 231 -11.04 2.06 9.59
CA ARG A 231 -10.60 3.07 10.55
C ARG A 231 -9.07 3.15 10.56
N PRO A 232 -8.49 4.36 10.65
CA PRO A 232 -7.06 4.55 10.67
C PRO A 232 -6.45 3.81 11.87
N GLN A 233 -5.49 2.93 11.58
CA GLN A 233 -4.72 2.22 12.59
C GLN A 233 -3.32 2.80 12.64
N GLU A 234 -2.95 3.37 13.79
CA GLU A 234 -1.63 3.95 13.98
C GLU A 234 -0.53 2.94 13.68
N ILE A 235 0.44 3.36 12.87
CA ILE A 235 1.63 2.58 12.55
C ILE A 235 2.84 3.10 13.36
N LYS A 236 3.63 2.18 13.89
CA LYS A 236 4.89 2.54 14.57
C LYS A 236 5.93 2.98 13.54
N SER A 237 6.91 3.79 13.96
CA SER A 237 7.95 4.29 13.04
C SER A 237 8.70 3.16 12.35
N GLU A 238 9.02 2.07 13.07
CA GLU A 238 9.76 0.94 12.51
C GLU A 238 8.93 0.19 11.45
N GLU A 239 7.62 0.02 11.69
CA GLU A 239 6.71 -0.59 10.71
C GLU A 239 6.52 0.33 9.49
N ARG A 240 6.48 1.65 9.69
CA ARG A 240 6.41 2.64 8.60
C ARG A 240 7.65 2.59 7.72
N GLU A 241 8.84 2.53 8.32
CA GLU A 241 10.10 2.41 7.59
C GLU A 241 10.16 1.10 6.78
N MET A 242 9.65 0.02 7.34
CA MET A 242 9.54 -1.26 6.64
C MET A 242 8.59 -1.19 5.44
N GLU A 243 7.43 -0.56 5.57
CA GLU A 243 6.50 -0.36 4.45
C GLU A 243 7.11 0.53 3.35
N MET A 244 7.80 1.60 3.74
CA MET A 244 8.52 2.45 2.78
C MET A 244 9.62 1.69 2.05
N MET A 245 10.39 0.86 2.76
CA MET A 245 11.42 0.01 2.17
C MET A 245 10.81 -1.03 1.21
N LEU A 246 9.73 -1.70 1.62
CA LEU A 246 9.03 -2.67 0.79
C LEU A 246 8.50 -2.04 -0.49
N HIS A 247 7.92 -0.84 -0.39
CA HIS A 247 7.46 -0.08 -1.55
C HIS A 247 8.61 0.27 -2.51
N ARG A 248 9.76 0.73 -1.99
CA ARG A 248 10.96 1.01 -2.81
C ARG A 248 11.48 -0.24 -3.54
N LEU A 249 11.50 -1.39 -2.87
CA LEU A 249 11.96 -2.65 -3.46
C LEU A 249 11.01 -3.12 -4.58
N THR A 250 9.71 -3.12 -4.29
CA THR A 250 8.68 -3.64 -5.21
C THR A 250 8.47 -2.75 -6.43
N ARG A 251 8.40 -1.41 -6.26
CA ARG A 251 8.07 -0.49 -7.35
C ARG A 251 9.28 0.11 -8.06
N GLU A 252 10.38 0.41 -7.35
CA GLU A 252 11.54 1.07 -7.97
C GLU A 252 12.56 0.06 -8.51
N HIS A 253 12.70 -1.09 -7.84
CA HIS A 253 13.69 -2.11 -8.22
C HIS A 253 13.05 -3.29 -8.97
N GLY A 254 11.72 -3.32 -9.07
CA GLY A 254 10.99 -4.47 -9.65
C GLY A 254 11.26 -5.79 -8.92
N GLN A 255 11.81 -5.73 -7.71
CA GLN A 255 12.12 -6.89 -6.88
C GLN A 255 10.93 -7.13 -5.98
N SER A 256 10.18 -8.20 -6.22
CA SER A 256 9.26 -8.69 -5.20
C SER A 256 10.10 -9.13 -4.02
N ALA A 257 10.08 -8.36 -2.92
CA ALA A 257 10.64 -8.86 -1.67
C ALA A 257 9.77 -10.04 -1.25
N ASP A 258 10.30 -11.25 -1.38
CA ASP A 258 9.62 -12.44 -0.88
C ASP A 258 9.48 -12.29 0.63
N VAL A 259 8.27 -12.01 1.08
CA VAL A 259 7.98 -11.80 2.51
C VAL A 259 7.90 -13.16 3.18
N PHE A 260 9.04 -13.64 3.68
CA PHE A 260 9.12 -14.87 4.45
C PHE A 260 8.50 -14.68 5.83
N SER A 261 7.55 -15.54 6.21
CA SER A 261 7.05 -15.66 7.57
C SER A 261 8.17 -16.05 8.54
N ARG A 262 7.99 -15.76 9.83
CA ARG A 262 8.95 -16.15 10.87
C ARG A 262 9.26 -17.66 10.84
N ASP A 263 8.25 -18.48 10.52
CA ASP A 263 8.41 -19.93 10.43
C ASP A 263 9.14 -20.35 9.15
N GLU A 264 9.00 -19.60 8.04
CA GLU A 264 9.82 -19.78 6.83
C GLU A 264 11.27 -19.39 7.06
N VAL A 265 11.54 -18.29 7.77
CA VAL A 265 12.90 -17.90 8.16
C VAL A 265 13.54 -18.95 9.07
N HIS A 266 12.78 -19.53 10.02
CA HIS A 266 13.28 -20.62 10.86
C HIS A 266 13.58 -21.89 10.06
N ARG A 267 12.65 -22.31 9.19
CA ARG A 267 12.86 -23.48 8.32
C ARG A 267 14.02 -23.28 7.36
N MET A 268 14.17 -22.08 6.81
CA MET A 268 15.29 -21.70 5.95
C MET A 268 16.61 -21.79 6.72
N LYS A 269 16.68 -21.23 7.93
CA LYS A 269 17.86 -21.33 8.79
C LYS A 269 18.22 -22.78 9.11
N GLU A 270 17.22 -23.62 9.43
CA GLU A 270 17.44 -25.05 9.66
C GLU A 270 17.92 -25.78 8.42
N ALA A 271 17.33 -25.50 7.25
CA ALA A 271 17.70 -26.11 5.99
C ALA A 271 19.14 -25.71 5.57
N PHE A 272 19.53 -24.44 5.78
CA PHE A 272 20.91 -23.99 5.64
C PHE A 272 21.86 -24.74 6.60
N LEU A 273 21.51 -24.84 7.88
CA LEU A 273 22.34 -25.54 8.88
C LEU A 273 22.48 -27.04 8.60
N LYS A 274 21.45 -27.68 8.03
CA LYS A 274 21.45 -29.11 7.66
C LYS A 274 22.04 -29.37 6.27
N GLY A 275 22.32 -28.33 5.49
CA GLY A 275 22.80 -28.45 4.11
C GLY A 275 21.75 -28.99 3.13
N ASN A 276 20.46 -28.85 3.47
CA ASN A 276 19.37 -29.40 2.68
C ASN A 276 18.90 -28.41 1.61
N ARG A 277 19.50 -28.48 0.43
CA ARG A 277 19.19 -27.60 -0.71
C ARG A 277 17.78 -27.77 -1.27
N GLU A 278 17.20 -28.96 -1.17
CA GLU A 278 15.83 -29.19 -1.67
C GLU A 278 14.78 -28.52 -0.78
N GLU A 279 15.02 -28.48 0.54
CA GLU A 279 14.16 -27.79 1.49
C GLU A 279 14.31 -26.27 1.40
N LEU A 280 15.51 -25.78 1.09
CA LEU A 280 15.72 -24.37 0.74
C LEU A 280 14.99 -23.98 -0.55
N LYS A 281 15.07 -24.82 -1.59
CA LYS A 281 14.34 -24.61 -2.85
C LYS A 281 12.83 -24.53 -2.65
N ALA A 282 12.29 -25.29 -1.69
CA ALA A 282 10.87 -25.25 -1.37
C ALA A 282 10.44 -23.94 -0.68
N ILE A 283 11.39 -23.21 -0.08
CA ILE A 283 11.15 -21.95 0.65
C ILE A 283 11.50 -20.75 -0.22
N ASP A 284 12.67 -20.75 -0.86
CA ASP A 284 13.16 -19.72 -1.77
C ASP A 284 13.78 -20.38 -3.02
N PRO A 285 13.08 -20.34 -4.18
CA PRO A 285 13.61 -20.86 -5.44
C PRO A 285 14.89 -20.16 -5.94
N ALA A 286 15.15 -18.91 -5.54
CA ALA A 286 16.34 -18.14 -5.92
C ALA A 286 17.60 -18.52 -5.11
N ALA A 287 17.44 -19.25 -4.00
CA ALA A 287 18.56 -19.77 -3.20
C ALA A 287 19.47 -20.78 -3.96
N PHE A 288 19.09 -21.21 -5.16
CA PHE A 288 19.85 -22.11 -6.02
C PHE A 288 20.91 -21.40 -6.88
N ASP A 289 20.87 -20.07 -7.00
CA ASP A 289 21.90 -19.32 -7.74
C ASP A 289 23.24 -19.27 -6.99
N LEU A 290 23.28 -19.78 -5.75
CA LEU A 290 24.50 -19.93 -4.96
C LEU A 290 25.29 -21.15 -5.42
N THR A 291 26.55 -20.93 -5.79
CA THR A 291 27.53 -22.00 -6.02
C THR A 291 27.79 -22.82 -4.76
N ASP A 292 28.35 -24.03 -4.92
CA ASP A 292 28.71 -24.91 -3.79
C ASP A 292 29.65 -24.24 -2.78
N SER A 293 30.54 -23.37 -3.26
CA SER A 293 31.42 -22.55 -2.41
C SER A 293 30.65 -21.48 -1.64
N GLU A 294 29.76 -20.73 -2.30
CA GLU A 294 28.98 -19.67 -1.65
C GLU A 294 28.02 -20.25 -0.61
N PHE A 295 27.39 -21.38 -0.94
CA PHE A 295 26.51 -22.10 -0.04
C PHE A 295 27.23 -22.58 1.22
N SER A 296 28.45 -23.12 1.07
CA SER A 296 29.28 -23.57 2.19
C SER A 296 29.78 -22.41 3.04
N MET A 297 30.16 -21.29 2.41
CA MET A 297 30.58 -20.06 3.10
C MET A 297 29.44 -19.47 3.93
N LEU A 298 28.23 -19.39 3.38
CA LEU A 298 27.02 -18.95 4.09
C LEU A 298 26.66 -19.90 5.24
N GLN A 299 26.83 -21.21 5.06
CA GLN A 299 26.59 -22.19 6.12
C GLN A 299 27.57 -21.99 7.30
N ASN A 300 28.85 -21.75 7.02
CA ASN A 300 29.87 -21.49 8.04
C ASN A 300 29.59 -20.17 8.78
N TYR A 301 29.21 -19.12 8.06
CA TYR A 301 28.81 -17.84 8.64
C TYR A 301 27.61 -17.99 9.60
N ILE A 302 26.57 -18.73 9.21
CA ILE A 302 25.38 -18.96 10.04
C ILE A 302 25.70 -19.82 11.28
N ARG A 303 26.68 -20.72 11.19
CA ARG A 303 27.18 -21.51 12.34
C ARG A 303 28.07 -20.71 13.30
N GLY A 304 28.42 -19.47 12.94
CA GLY A 304 29.35 -18.63 13.72
C GLY A 304 30.81 -19.08 13.59
N GLU A 305 31.11 -19.86 12.56
CA GLU A 305 32.47 -20.28 12.22
C GLU A 305 33.07 -19.20 11.32
N ALA A 306 34.05 -18.45 11.84
CA ALA A 306 34.71 -17.40 11.06
C ALA A 306 35.35 -18.04 9.81
N PRO A 307 35.12 -17.49 8.60
CA PRO A 307 35.76 -18.02 7.41
C PRO A 307 37.28 -17.89 7.56
N GLU A 308 38.01 -18.98 7.29
CA GLU A 308 39.47 -18.95 7.34
C GLU A 308 39.97 -17.87 6.38
N GLU A 309 40.77 -16.94 6.91
CA GLU A 309 41.28 -15.73 6.25
C GLU A 309 41.99 -16.00 4.90
N LYS A 310 42.34 -17.27 4.63
CA LYS A 310 43.00 -17.74 3.42
C LYS A 310 42.08 -17.87 2.20
N GLU A 311 40.77 -18.08 2.36
CA GLU A 311 39.85 -18.18 1.20
C GLU A 311 39.53 -16.80 0.59
N TRP A 312 39.51 -15.74 1.39
CA TRP A 312 39.29 -14.37 0.92
C TRP A 312 40.45 -13.82 0.08
N GLU A 313 41.69 -14.22 0.37
CA GLU A 313 42.86 -13.80 -0.42
C GLU A 313 42.93 -14.52 -1.77
N GLN A 314 42.46 -15.77 -1.85
CA GLN A 314 42.56 -16.56 -3.08
C GLN A 314 41.52 -16.16 -4.14
N GLN A 315 40.33 -15.69 -3.73
CA GLN A 315 39.33 -15.13 -4.66
C GLN A 315 39.68 -13.71 -5.15
N ARG A 316 40.37 -12.88 -4.35
CA ARG A 316 40.89 -11.58 -4.83
C ARG A 316 42.15 -11.70 -5.69
N GLY A 317 42.91 -12.79 -5.55
CA GLY A 317 44.14 -13.03 -6.32
C GLY A 317 43.97 -13.70 -7.68
N SER A 318 42.78 -14.23 -8.01
CA SER A 318 42.54 -14.94 -9.29
C SER A 318 41.99 -14.06 -10.41
N SER A 319 41.63 -12.81 -10.14
CA SER A 319 41.38 -11.81 -11.17
C SER A 319 42.71 -11.15 -11.57
N ASN A 320 43.55 -11.88 -12.32
CA ASN A 320 44.74 -11.27 -12.91
C ASN A 320 44.35 -10.49 -14.18
N PRO A 321 44.93 -9.29 -14.38
CA PRO A 321 44.70 -8.44 -15.54
C PRO A 321 45.63 -8.81 -16.71
N SER A 322 45.05 -9.31 -17.79
CA SER A 322 45.58 -9.33 -19.16
C SER A 322 44.38 -9.67 -20.05
N ASP A 323 43.84 -8.78 -20.87
CA ASP A 323 44.55 -8.20 -22.02
C ASP A 323 44.19 -6.72 -22.22
N ALA A 324 45.25 -5.93 -22.40
CA ALA A 324 45.19 -4.67 -23.10
C ALA A 324 45.28 -4.94 -24.61
N GLU A 325 44.70 -4.02 -25.40
CA GLU A 325 44.99 -3.77 -26.82
C GLU A 325 44.60 -4.87 -27.84
N ASP A 326 43.50 -4.65 -28.58
CA ASP A 326 43.54 -4.55 -30.05
C ASP A 326 42.17 -4.10 -30.62
N LEU A 327 42.24 -3.03 -31.43
CA LEU A 327 41.24 -2.38 -32.32
C LEU A 327 40.23 -1.36 -31.75
#